data_AF-A0A3P7Q0W4-F1
#
_entry.id   AF-A0A3P7Q0W4-F1
#
_cell.length_a   1.000
_cell.length_b   1.000
_cell.length_c   1.000
_cell.angle_alpha   90.00
_cell.angle_beta   90.00
_cell.angle_gamma   90.00
#
_symmetry.space_group_name_H-M   'P 1'
#
loop_
_entity.id
_entity.type
_entity.pdbx_description
1 polymer ?
#
loop_
_entity_poly.entity_id
_entity_poly.type
_entity_poly.pdbx_seq_one_letter_code
_entity_poly.pdbx_strand_id
1 'polypeptide(L)'
;MRLNLCCVAVDFFRNYVVQGLHYIHSSFLEKHGCLTSACCLVDSRWQVKISNYGMGFLHSTEELPLRNKLYMAPELLRDYQPDGTKQGDIYSFAIICSELIAGTSAWNLENREEDPEGF
;
A
#
# COMPACT_ATOMS: atom_id res chain seq x y z
N MET A 1 -29.09 -12.55 -8.23
CA MET A 1 -27.79 -12.33 -7.57
C MET A 1 -27.53 -10.83 -7.55
N ARG A 2 -27.82 -10.13 -6.44
CA ARG A 2 -27.57 -8.68 -6.33
C ARG A 2 -26.09 -8.50 -6.01
N LEU A 3 -25.30 -8.09 -6.99
CA LEU A 3 -23.96 -7.57 -6.73
C LEU A 3 -24.15 -6.23 -6.00
N ASN A 4 -23.72 -6.15 -4.74
CA ASN A 4 -23.69 -4.87 -4.03
C ASN A 4 -22.70 -3.96 -4.77
N LEU A 5 -23.12 -2.72 -5.05
CA LEU A 5 -22.30 -1.72 -5.76
C LEU A 5 -20.91 -1.55 -5.11
N CYS A 6 -20.82 -1.75 -3.79
CA CYS A 6 -19.59 -1.73 -3.02
C CYS A 6 -18.61 -2.85 -3.41
N CYS A 7 -19.10 -4.08 -3.62
CA CYS A 7 -18.25 -5.22 -4.02
C CYS A 7 -17.65 -4.99 -5.41
N VAL A 8 -18.44 -4.46 -6.34
CA VAL A 8 -17.97 -4.16 -7.71
C VAL A 8 -16.89 -3.07 -7.69
N ALA A 9 -17.04 -2.03 -6.86
CA ALA A 9 -16.05 -0.98 -6.74
C ALA A 9 -14.73 -1.47 -6.13
N VAL A 10 -14.79 -2.33 -5.10
CA VAL A 10 -13.60 -2.94 -4.46
C VAL A 10 -12.87 -3.86 -5.44
N ASP A 11 -13.59 -4.74 -6.14
CA ASP A 11 -12.99 -5.63 -7.15
C ASP A 11 -12.36 -4.86 -8.29
N PHE A 12 -13.02 -3.78 -8.74
CA PHE A 12 -12.49 -2.90 -9.78
C PHE A 12 -11.19 -2.25 -9.31
N PHE A 13 -11.20 -1.54 -8.18
CA PHE A 13 -10.01 -0.85 -7.65
C PHE A 13 -8.83 -1.80 -7.46
N ARG A 14 -9.07 -2.98 -6.85
CA ARG A 14 -8.05 -4.02 -6.66
C ARG A 14 -7.36 -4.38 -7.98
N ASN A 15 -8.14 -4.63 -9.03
CA ASN A 15 -7.60 -5.04 -10.33
C ASN A 15 -6.72 -3.95 -10.97
N TYR A 16 -7.08 -2.67 -10.85
CA TYR A 16 -6.22 -1.60 -11.37
C TYR A 16 -4.91 -1.47 -10.62
N VAL A 17 -4.93 -1.60 -9.29
CA VAL A 17 -3.69 -1.54 -8.48
C VAL A 17 -2.77 -2.71 -8.84
N VAL A 18 -3.31 -3.93 -8.99
CA VAL A 18 -2.50 -5.10 -9.41
C VAL A 18 -1.87 -4.88 -10.78
N GLN A 19 -2.63 -4.38 -11.76
CA GLN A 19 -2.10 -4.13 -13.11
C GLN A 19 -1.02 -3.04 -13.11
N GLY A 20 -1.24 -1.94 -12.39
CA GLY A 20 -0.25 -0.88 -12.23
C GLY A 20 1.02 -1.39 -11.55
N LEU A 21 0.88 -2.21 -10.50
CA LEU A 21 2.02 -2.75 -9.79
C LEU A 21 2.79 -3.77 -10.64
N HIS A 22 2.09 -4.62 -11.38
CA HIS A 22 2.70 -5.54 -12.34
C HIS A 22 3.51 -4.80 -13.42
N TYR A 23 2.98 -3.67 -13.91
CA TYR A 23 3.71 -2.82 -14.85
C TYR A 23 5.01 -2.28 -14.24
N ILE A 24 4.96 -1.73 -13.03
CA ILE A 24 6.15 -1.23 -12.32
C ILE A 24 7.17 -2.36 -12.12
N HIS A 25 6.73 -3.52 -11.65
CA HIS A 25 7.59 -4.69 -11.39
C HIS A 25 8.27 -5.25 -12.63
N SER A 26 7.67 -5.04 -13.81
CA SER A 26 8.19 -5.49 -15.11
C SER A 26 9.00 -4.40 -15.83
N SER A 27 9.03 -3.18 -15.30
CA SER A 27 9.77 -2.06 -15.84
C SER A 27 11.19 -1.98 -15.25
N PHE A 28 12.01 -1.04 -15.76
CA PHE A 28 13.34 -0.73 -15.22
C PHE A 28 13.34 -0.24 -13.76
N LEU A 29 12.17 0.16 -13.22
CA LEU A 29 12.05 0.54 -11.82
C LEU A 29 12.10 -0.68 -10.88
N GLU A 30 11.69 -1.84 -11.39
CA GLU A 30 11.61 -3.14 -10.70
C GLU A 30 10.66 -3.19 -9.50
N LYS A 31 10.41 -2.09 -8.79
CA LYS A 31 9.61 -2.02 -7.57
C LYS A 31 9.05 -0.62 -7.39
N HIS A 32 7.99 -0.51 -6.60
CA HIS A 32 7.49 0.78 -6.14
C HIS A 32 8.27 1.24 -4.90
N GLY A 33 8.50 0.35 -3.94
CA GLY A 33 9.36 0.57 -2.77
C GLY A 33 8.68 1.21 -1.56
N CYS A 34 7.62 1.99 -1.75
CA CYS A 34 6.84 2.63 -0.68
C CYS A 34 5.36 2.80 -1.09
N LEU A 35 4.72 1.70 -1.50
CA LEU A 35 3.32 1.71 -1.90
C LEU A 35 2.40 1.92 -0.66
N THR A 36 1.48 2.88 -0.75
CA THR A 36 0.45 3.15 0.27
C THR A 36 -0.90 3.42 -0.40
N SER A 37 -2.00 3.45 0.35
CA SER A 37 -3.31 3.83 -0.20
C SER A 37 -3.30 5.25 -0.78
N ALA A 38 -2.52 6.18 -0.19
CA ALA A 38 -2.33 7.54 -0.72
C ALA A 38 -1.58 7.58 -2.07
N CYS A 39 -0.85 6.52 -2.44
CA CYS A 39 -0.22 6.39 -3.76
C CYS A 39 -1.21 5.97 -4.85
N CYS A 40 -2.40 5.49 -4.48
CA CYS A 40 -3.42 5.02 -5.41
C CYS A 40 -4.43 6.14 -5.70
N LEU A 41 -4.14 6.96 -6.71
CA LEU A 41 -4.95 8.11 -7.08
C LEU A 41 -6.11 7.69 -7.98
N VAL A 42 -7.30 8.24 -7.75
CA VAL A 42 -8.49 8.00 -8.58
C VAL A 42 -8.83 9.27 -9.36
N ASP A 43 -9.00 9.14 -10.67
CA ASP A 43 -9.41 10.27 -11.53
C ASP A 43 -10.94 10.36 -11.73
N SER A 44 -11.40 11.42 -12.40
CA SER A 44 -12.83 11.66 -12.66
C SER A 44 -13.49 10.60 -13.56
N ARG A 45 -12.70 9.73 -14.20
CA ARG A 45 -13.16 8.62 -15.03
C ARG A 45 -13.08 7.29 -14.26
N TRP A 46 -12.94 7.35 -12.94
CA TRP A 46 -12.81 6.22 -12.04
C TRP A 46 -11.58 5.34 -12.30
N GLN A 47 -10.54 5.84 -13.00
CA GLN A 47 -9.33 5.05 -13.19
C GLN A 47 -8.38 5.22 -12.01
N VAL A 48 -7.78 4.11 -11.57
CA VAL A 48 -6.72 4.15 -10.55
C VAL A 48 -5.36 4.33 -11.21
N LYS A 49 -4.55 5.22 -10.67
CA LYS A 49 -3.17 5.50 -11.09
C LYS A 49 -2.26 5.38 -9.88
N ILE A 50 -1.17 4.65 -10.05
CA ILE A 50 -0.12 4.53 -9.03
C ILE A 50 0.85 5.71 -9.19
N SER A 51 1.10 6.45 -8.13
CA SER A 51 2.04 7.57 -8.07
C SER A 51 3.26 7.22 -7.22
N ASN A 52 4.22 8.15 -7.08
CA ASN A 52 5.29 8.07 -6.07
C ASN A 52 6.20 6.82 -6.17
N TYR A 53 6.34 6.24 -7.36
CA TYR A 53 7.32 5.19 -7.66
C TYR A 53 8.67 5.79 -8.08
N GLY A 54 9.74 5.00 -7.97
CA GLY A 54 11.10 5.44 -8.37
C GLY A 54 11.74 6.46 -7.43
N MET A 55 11.16 6.68 -6.25
CA MET A 55 11.68 7.60 -5.24
C MET A 55 12.57 6.93 -4.19
N GLY A 56 13.06 5.71 -4.44
CA GLY A 56 13.86 4.93 -3.47
C GLY A 56 15.01 5.74 -2.87
N PHE A 57 15.76 6.48 -3.69
CA PHE A 57 16.89 7.29 -3.22
C PHE A 57 16.52 8.34 -2.16
N LEU A 58 15.28 8.85 -2.14
CA LEU A 58 14.83 9.80 -1.11
C LEU A 58 14.56 9.10 0.22
N HIS A 59 14.13 7.84 0.18
CA HIS A 59 13.83 7.06 1.38
C HIS A 59 15.09 6.56 2.09
N SER A 60 16.23 6.46 1.39
CA SER A 60 17.52 6.19 2.03
C SER A 60 18.14 7.42 2.71
N THR A 61 17.72 8.62 2.34
CA THR A 61 18.23 9.88 2.92
C THR A 61 17.35 10.46 4.04
N GLU A 62 16.05 10.15 4.04
CA GLU A 62 15.08 10.67 5.01
C GLU A 62 14.39 9.53 5.76
N GLU A 63 14.11 9.73 7.06
CA GLU A 63 13.31 8.76 7.80
C GLU A 63 11.88 8.69 7.24
N LEU A 64 11.44 7.47 6.93
CA LEU A 64 10.07 7.23 6.53
C LEU A 64 9.10 7.58 7.67
N PRO A 65 8.04 8.36 7.39
CA PRO A 65 7.01 8.65 8.38
C PRO A 65 6.42 7.36 8.95
N LEU A 66 6.10 7.35 10.25
CA LEU A 66 5.56 6.17 10.95
C LEU A 66 4.34 5.58 10.22
N ARG A 67 3.44 6.43 9.72
CA ARG A 67 2.26 6.01 8.94
C ARG A 67 2.62 5.20 7.69
N ASN A 68 3.74 5.48 7.03
CA ASN A 68 4.19 4.76 5.84
C ASN A 68 4.80 3.40 6.24
N LYS A 69 5.46 3.32 7.40
CA LYS A 69 6.01 2.06 7.93
C LYS A 69 4.91 1.02 8.20
N LEU A 70 3.66 1.43 8.42
CA LEU A 70 2.50 0.51 8.58
C LEU A 70 2.18 -0.31 7.32
N TYR A 71 2.57 0.19 6.14
CA TYR A 71 2.41 -0.49 4.86
C TYR A 71 3.66 -1.30 4.49
N MET A 72 4.74 -1.15 5.24
CA MET A 72 6.01 -1.81 4.96
C MET A 72 5.98 -3.24 5.50
N ALA A 73 6.52 -4.16 4.70
CA ALA A 73 6.61 -5.55 5.09
C ALA A 73 7.51 -5.72 6.32
N PRO A 74 7.17 -6.61 7.27
CA PRO A 74 7.91 -6.74 8.52
C PRO A 74 9.38 -7.13 8.33
N GLU A 75 9.71 -7.87 7.28
CA GLU A 75 11.09 -8.19 6.92
C GLU A 75 11.93 -6.95 6.56
N LEU A 76 11.30 -5.96 5.90
CA LEU A 76 11.95 -4.69 5.54
C LEU A 76 12.05 -3.74 6.74
N LEU A 77 11.25 -3.95 7.78
CA LEU A 77 11.35 -3.21 9.04
C LEU A 77 12.42 -3.79 9.96
N ARG A 78 12.61 -5.12 9.96
CA ARG A 78 13.63 -5.81 10.77
C ARG A 78 15.03 -5.56 10.24
N ASP A 79 15.21 -5.73 8.93
CA ASP A 79 16.42 -5.35 8.22
C ASP A 79 16.10 -4.10 7.41
N TYR A 80 16.35 -2.93 8.00
CA TYR A 80 15.80 -1.66 7.51
C TYR A 80 16.21 -1.39 6.06
N GLN A 81 15.26 -1.61 5.16
CA GLN A 81 15.41 -1.47 3.71
C GLN A 81 14.36 -0.48 3.18
N PRO A 82 14.61 0.84 3.29
CA PRO A 82 13.62 1.87 2.98
C PRO A 82 13.28 1.95 1.49
N ASP A 83 14.15 1.43 0.61
CA ASP A 83 13.93 1.36 -0.83
C ASP A 83 12.94 0.24 -1.23
N GLY A 84 12.53 -0.60 -0.27
CA GLY A 84 11.59 -1.70 -0.43
C GLY A 84 12.02 -2.80 -1.41
N THR A 85 11.11 -3.72 -1.70
CA THR A 85 11.32 -4.85 -2.63
C THR A 85 10.01 -5.17 -3.38
N LYS A 86 10.08 -5.99 -4.44
CA LYS A 86 8.88 -6.47 -5.14
C LYS A 86 7.91 -7.15 -4.18
N GLN A 87 8.44 -8.01 -3.31
CA GLN A 87 7.68 -8.75 -2.29
C GLN A 87 7.10 -7.79 -1.25
N GLY A 88 7.87 -6.76 -0.87
CA GLY A 88 7.40 -5.68 -0.02
C GLY A 88 6.18 -4.96 -0.60
N ASP A 89 6.18 -4.67 -1.90
CA ASP A 89 5.02 -4.06 -2.54
C ASP A 89 3.78 -4.97 -2.52
N ILE A 90 3.95 -6.30 -2.60
CA ILE A 90 2.84 -7.26 -2.49
C ILE A 90 2.24 -7.22 -1.08
N TYR A 91 3.08 -7.13 -0.05
CA TYR A 91 2.62 -6.92 1.32
C TYR A 91 1.84 -5.61 1.46
N SER A 92 2.41 -4.50 0.97
CA SER A 92 1.74 -3.18 0.99
C SER A 92 0.40 -3.22 0.27
N PHE A 93 0.32 -3.90 -0.87
CA PHE A 93 -0.91 -4.11 -1.60
C PHE A 93 -1.96 -4.89 -0.79
N ALA A 94 -1.54 -5.91 -0.02
CA ALA A 94 -2.44 -6.64 0.86
C ALA A 94 -3.00 -5.75 1.98
N ILE A 95 -2.19 -4.85 2.54
CA ILE A 95 -2.66 -3.83 3.51
C ILE A 95 -3.70 -2.93 2.86
N ILE A 96 -3.47 -2.41 1.65
CA ILE A 96 -4.44 -1.57 0.92
C ILE A 96 -5.75 -2.34 0.66
N CYS A 97 -5.66 -3.63 0.30
CA CYS A 97 -6.85 -4.46 0.16
C CYS A 97 -7.62 -4.61 1.47
N SER A 98 -6.92 -4.72 2.61
CA SER A 98 -7.56 -4.79 3.91
C SER A 98 -8.32 -3.49 4.24
N GLU A 99 -7.76 -2.33 3.90
CA GLU A 99 -8.43 -1.03 4.08
C GLU A 99 -9.71 -0.94 3.24
N LEU A 100 -9.66 -1.40 1.99
CA LEU A 100 -10.83 -1.39 1.10
C LEU A 100 -11.95 -2.31 1.57
N ILE A 101 -11.60 -3.48 2.14
CA ILE A 101 -12.58 -4.45 2.64
C ILE A 101 -13.16 -3.99 3.99
N ALA A 102 -12.32 -3.50 4.90
CA ALA A 102 -12.73 -3.06 6.23
C ALA A 102 -13.41 -1.69 6.22
N GLY A 103 -13.12 -0.85 5.22
CA GLY A 103 -13.58 0.54 5.17
C GLY A 103 -12.93 1.43 6.25
N THR A 104 -11.79 1.00 6.80
CA THR A 104 -11.03 1.68 7.86
C THR A 104 -9.58 1.88 7.43
N SER A 105 -8.87 2.77 8.11
CA SER A 105 -7.44 3.02 7.85
C SER A 105 -6.58 1.81 8.22
N ALA A 106 -5.39 1.72 7.61
CA ALA A 106 -4.42 0.68 7.91
C ALA A 106 -4.21 0.56 9.42
N TRP A 107 -4.36 -0.66 9.93
CA TRP A 107 -4.24 -1.02 11.34
C TRP A 107 -5.26 -0.38 12.29
N ASN A 108 -6.20 0.45 11.81
CA ASN A 108 -7.24 1.11 12.59
C ASN A 108 -6.73 1.64 13.95
N LEU A 109 -5.57 2.30 13.94
CA LEU A 109 -4.84 2.66 15.17
C LEU A 109 -5.66 3.49 16.15
N GLU A 110 -6.59 4.29 15.63
CA GLU A 110 -7.47 5.16 16.43
C GLU A 110 -8.45 4.39 17.31
N ASN A 111 -8.75 3.14 16.96
CA ASN A 111 -9.72 2.29 17.67
C ASN A 111 -9.07 1.04 18.29
N ARG A 112 -7.73 0.96 18.36
CA ARG A 112 -7.05 -0.14 19.06
C ARG A 112 -6.93 0.18 20.55
N GLU A 113 -7.31 -0.79 21.37
CA GLU A 113 -7.16 -0.74 22.84
C GLU A 113 -5.84 -1.36 23.32
N GLU A 114 -4.97 -1.79 22.40
CA GLU A 114 -3.70 -2.44 22.71
C GLU A 114 -2.68 -1.41 23.21
N ASP A 115 -2.32 -1.49 24.50
CA ASP A 115 -1.22 -0.71 25.08
C ASP A 115 0.13 -1.34 24.68
N PRO A 116 1.05 -0.59 24.03
CA PRO A 116 2.39 -1.08 23.70
C PRO A 116 3.22 -1.51 24.92
N GLU A 117 2.82 -1.13 26.14
CA GLU A 117 3.46 -1.57 27.39
C GLU A 117 2.74 -2.69 28.14
N GLY A 118 1.73 -3.35 27.55
CA GLY A 118 1.13 -4.60 28.03
C GLY A 118 1.38 -5.01 29.50
N PHE A 119 0.82 -4.25 30.44
CA PHE A 119 0.59 -4.62 31.84
C PHE A 119 -0.83 -4.21 32.25
#